data_AF-A0A933V8N0-F1
#
_entry.id   AF-A0A933V8N0-F1
#
_cell.length_a   1.000
_cell.length_b   1.000
_cell.length_c   1.000
_cell.angle_alpha   90.00
_cell.angle_beta   90.00
_cell.angle_gamma   90.00
#
_symmetry.space_group_name_H-M   'P 1'
#
loop_
_entity.id
_entity.type
_entity.pdbx_description
1 polymer ?
#
loop_
_entity_poly.entity_id
_entity_poly.type
_entity_poly.pdbx_seq_one_letter_code
_entity_poly.pdbx_strand_id
1 'polypeptide(L)'
;MHVDHHDLYADFPEMRDAIDDLREHNPYFRRSMGQYGRLTGRVEDLEVHDMPVADFTLEDMKKQRVYLKDQLYHFLLAYRRGQGRK
;
A
#
# COMPACT_ATOMS: atom_id res chain seq x y z
N MET A 1 -4.98 13.11 14.54
CA MET A 1 -5.64 12.51 13.37
C MET A 1 -4.90 11.23 13.03
N HIS A 2 -5.29 10.10 13.62
CA HIS A 2 -4.89 8.78 13.13
C HIS A 2 -5.80 8.52 11.94
N VAL A 3 -5.29 8.69 10.74
CA VAL A 3 -5.98 8.16 9.56
C VAL A 3 -5.89 6.66 9.73
N ASP A 4 -7.02 6.04 10.07
CA ASP A 4 -7.20 4.59 10.02
C ASP A 4 -7.10 4.21 8.54
N HIS A 5 -5.85 4.18 8.06
CA HIS A 5 -5.55 3.77 6.71
C HIS A 5 -5.88 2.28 6.67
N HIS A 6 -6.50 1.83 5.57
CA HIS A 6 -6.44 0.43 5.15
C HIS A 6 -4.96 0.04 5.03
N ASP A 7 -4.40 -0.33 6.17
CA ASP A 7 -2.98 -0.43 6.40
C ASP A 7 -2.52 -1.78 5.87
N LEU A 8 -1.34 -1.81 5.26
CA LEU A 8 -0.72 -3.05 4.83
C LEU A 8 -0.64 -4.08 5.97
N TYR A 9 -0.59 -3.58 7.22
CA TYR A 9 -0.62 -4.36 8.45
C TYR A 9 -1.93 -5.12 8.71
N ALA A 10 -3.04 -4.71 8.10
CA ALA A 10 -4.33 -5.40 8.14
C ALA A 10 -4.44 -6.45 7.04
N ASP A 11 -3.91 -6.17 5.84
CA ASP A 11 -3.83 -7.14 4.73
C ASP A 11 -2.81 -8.25 5.02
N PHE A 12 -1.72 -7.94 5.72
CA PHE A 12 -0.63 -8.86 6.04
C PHE A 12 -0.22 -8.79 7.53
N PRO A 13 -1.09 -9.24 8.46
CA PRO A 13 -0.78 -9.22 9.88
C PRO A 13 0.41 -10.12 10.24
N GLU A 14 0.61 -11.22 9.51
CA GLU A 14 1.74 -12.14 9.70
C GLU A 14 3.09 -11.52 9.33
N MET A 15 3.11 -10.47 8.50
CA MET A 15 4.33 -9.82 8.02
C MET A 15 4.60 -8.49 8.71
N ARG A 16 3.91 -8.18 9.83
CA ARG A 16 4.07 -6.94 10.59
C ARG A 16 5.53 -6.57 10.89
N ASP A 17 6.31 -7.56 11.31
CA ASP A 17 7.74 -7.41 11.60
C ASP A 17 8.54 -7.00 10.36
N ALA A 18 8.35 -7.73 9.25
CA ALA A 18 8.96 -7.39 7.96
C ALA A 18 8.53 -6.02 7.42
N ILE A 19 7.27 -5.62 7.64
CA ILE A 19 6.76 -4.31 7.23
C ILE A 19 7.46 -3.20 8.02
N ASP A 20 7.63 -3.37 9.33
CA ASP A 20 8.28 -2.36 10.18
C ASP A 20 9.77 -2.21 9.84
N ASP A 21 10.47 -3.33 9.70
CA ASP A 21 11.88 -3.37 9.28
C ASP A 21 12.06 -2.75 7.88
N LEU A 22 11.26 -3.16 6.90
CA LEU A 22 11.30 -2.56 5.55
C LEU A 22 10.91 -1.08 5.57
N ARG A 23 10.01 -0.65 6.44
CA ARG A 23 9.63 0.76 6.54
C ARG A 23 10.76 1.63 7.11
N GLU A 24 11.58 1.09 8.01
CA GLU A 24 12.72 1.78 8.58
C GLU A 24 13.96 1.70 7.68
N HIS A 25 14.25 0.53 7.13
CA HIS A 25 15.44 0.26 6.34
C HIS A 25 15.26 0.52 4.84
N ASN A 26 14.03 0.56 4.32
CA ASN A 26 13.74 0.78 2.91
C ASN A 26 12.84 2.03 2.67
N PRO A 27 13.43 3.16 2.26
CA PRO A 27 12.68 4.39 1.99
C PRO A 27 11.70 4.26 0.81
N TYR A 28 11.96 3.35 -0.14
CA TYR A 28 11.02 3.09 -1.23
C TYR A 28 9.75 2.42 -0.72
N PHE A 29 9.89 1.44 0.16
CA PHE A 29 8.75 0.76 0.78
C PHE A 29 7.87 1.74 1.55
N ARG A 30 8.48 2.59 2.39
CA ARG A 30 7.78 3.67 3.10
C ARG A 30 7.02 4.61 2.17
N ARG A 31 7.62 4.99 1.04
CA ARG A 31 6.97 5.86 0.05
C ARG A 31 5.79 5.19 -0.63
N SER A 32 5.95 3.93 -1.06
CA SER A 32 4.88 3.14 -1.70
C SER A 32 3.70 2.91 -0.75
N MET A 33 3.97 2.62 0.52
CA MET A 33 2.94 2.45 1.54
C MET A 33 2.13 3.75 1.74
N GLY A 34 2.81 4.90 1.83
CA GLY A 34 2.15 6.20 1.92
C GLY A 34 1.41 6.60 0.63
N GLN A 35 1.83 6.13 -0.54
CA GLN A 35 1.07 6.32 -1.78
C GLN A 35 -0.18 5.46 -1.80
N TYR A 36 -0.08 4.18 -1.41
CA TYR A 36 -1.22 3.26 -1.36
C TYR A 36 -2.33 3.77 -0.44
N GLY A 37 -1.97 4.23 0.76
CA GLY A 37 -2.92 4.80 1.71
C GLY A 37 -3.60 6.06 1.18
N ARG A 38 -2.85 6.97 0.56
CA ARG A 38 -3.41 8.19 -0.05
C ARG A 38 -4.32 7.90 -1.23
N LEU A 39 -3.94 6.93 -2.06
CA LEU A 39 -4.72 6.53 -3.22
C LEU A 39 -6.04 5.90 -2.80
N THR A 40 -6.02 5.01 -1.80
CA THR A 40 -7.23 4.38 -1.25
C THR A 40 -8.18 5.43 -0.68
N GLY A 41 -7.68 6.31 0.20
CA GLY A 41 -8.51 7.39 0.74
C GLY A 41 -9.04 8.34 -0.33
N ARG A 42 -8.28 8.56 -1.41
CA ARG A 42 -8.75 9.36 -2.55
C ARG A 42 -9.79 8.62 -3.40
N VAL A 43 -9.71 7.30 -3.55
CA VAL A 43 -10.77 6.52 -4.21
C VAL A 43 -12.05 6.59 -3.37
N GLU A 44 -11.95 6.36 -2.07
CA GLU A 44 -13.10 6.45 -1.15
C GLU A 44 -13.73 7.85 -1.15
N ASP A 45 -12.92 8.91 -1.08
CA ASP A 45 -13.38 10.30 -1.14
C ASP A 45 -14.12 10.59 -2.46
N LEU A 46 -13.59 10.10 -3.59
CA LEU A 46 -14.21 10.24 -4.91
C LEU A 46 -15.53 9.46 -5.03
N GLU A 47 -15.61 8.26 -4.44
CA GLU A 47 -16.85 7.48 -4.37
C GLU A 47 -17.90 8.15 -3.47
N VAL A 48 -17.48 8.78 -2.37
CA VAL A 48 -18.39 9.46 -1.41
C VAL A 48 -18.91 10.79 -1.97
N HIS A 49 -18.09 11.55 -2.68
CA HIS A 49 -18.46 12.86 -3.18
C HIS A 49 -19.29 12.83 -4.48
N ASP A 50 -19.63 11.65 -5.01
CA ASP A 50 -20.37 11.45 -6.28
C ASP A 50 -19.82 12.36 -7.40
N MET A 51 -18.51 12.62 -7.37
CA MET A 51 -17.89 13.46 -8.38
C MET A 51 -17.89 12.65 -9.68
N PRO A 52 -18.25 13.25 -10.83
CA PRO A 52 -18.03 12.65 -12.13
C PRO A 52 -16.53 12.70 -12.44
N VAL A 53 -15.74 11.98 -11.64
CA VAL A 53 -14.40 11.63 -12.04
C VAL A 53 -14.55 10.76 -13.27
N ALA A 54 -13.93 11.21 -14.37
CA ALA A 54 -13.90 10.44 -15.59
C ALA A 54 -13.50 9.00 -15.23
N ASP A 55 -14.27 8.00 -15.69
CA ASP A 55 -14.01 6.56 -15.45
C ASP A 55 -12.52 6.21 -15.55
N PHE A 56 -11.80 6.86 -16.48
CA PHE A 56 -10.35 6.78 -16.66
C PHE A 56 -9.52 7.04 -15.39
N THR A 57 -9.87 8.04 -14.58
CA THR A 57 -9.13 8.39 -13.36
C THR A 57 -9.36 7.33 -12.28
N LEU A 58 -10.60 6.89 -12.10
CA LEU A 58 -10.94 5.82 -11.16
C LEU A 58 -10.28 4.50 -11.56
N GLU A 59 -10.25 4.21 -12.85
CA GLU A 59 -9.61 3.02 -13.41
C GLU A 59 -8.08 3.08 -13.27
N ASP A 60 -7.45 4.23 -13.51
CA ASP A 60 -6.02 4.44 -13.27
C ASP A 60 -5.68 4.29 -11.79
N MET A 61 -6.51 4.86 -10.90
CA MET A 61 -6.34 4.70 -9.46
C MET A 61 -6.49 3.25 -9.01
N LYS A 62 -7.44 2.48 -9.57
CA LYS A 62 -7.51 1.04 -9.30
C LYS A 62 -6.26 0.30 -9.79
N LYS A 63 -5.76 0.61 -10.97
CA LYS A 63 -4.51 0.04 -11.51
C LYS A 63 -3.31 0.37 -10.61
N GLN A 64 -3.18 1.63 -10.20
CA GLN A 64 -2.13 2.07 -9.28
C GLN A 64 -2.26 1.39 -7.91
N ARG A 65 -3.48 1.18 -7.40
CA ARG A 65 -3.72 0.50 -6.13
C ARG A 65 -3.18 -0.93 -6.18
N VAL A 66 -3.52 -1.66 -7.25
CA VAL A 66 -3.02 -3.04 -7.47
C VAL A 66 -1.51 -3.04 -7.63
N TYR A 67 -0.96 -2.13 -8.44
CA TYR A 67 0.48 -2.02 -8.66
C TYR A 67 1.26 -1.74 -7.35
N LEU A 68 0.78 -0.80 -6.53
CA LEU A 68 1.41 -0.47 -5.26
C LEU A 68 1.33 -1.65 -4.28
N LYS A 69 0.19 -2.34 -4.21
CA LYS A 69 0.04 -3.54 -3.41
C LYS A 69 1.01 -4.64 -3.86
N ASP A 70 1.13 -4.86 -5.16
CA ASP A 70 2.04 -5.84 -5.76
C ASP A 70 3.50 -5.51 -5.44
N GLN A 71 3.91 -4.24 -5.57
CA GLN A 71 5.24 -3.78 -5.16
C GLN A 71 5.51 -4.04 -3.68
N LEU A 72 4.57 -3.67 -2.80
CA LEU A 72 4.72 -3.88 -1.36
C LEU A 72 4.84 -5.37 -1.03
N TYR A 73 4.04 -6.21 -1.68
CA TYR A 73 4.12 -7.67 -1.54
C TYR A 73 5.45 -8.23 -2.03
N HIS A 74 5.98 -7.74 -3.16
CA HIS A 74 7.30 -8.10 -3.66
C HIS A 74 8.43 -7.78 -2.68
N PHE A 75 8.39 -6.62 -2.02
CA PHE A 75 9.37 -6.27 -1.00
C PHE A 75 9.29 -7.21 0.21
N LEU A 76 8.08 -7.53 0.67
CA LEU A 76 7.86 -8.47 1.78
C LEU A 76 8.36 -9.88 1.44
N LEU A 77 8.08 -10.37 0.23
CA LEU A 77 8.59 -11.64 -0.28
C LEU A 77 10.12 -11.65 -0.34
N ALA A 78 10.73 -10.58 -0.84
CA ALA A 78 12.18 -10.45 -0.93
C ALA A 78 12.82 -10.46 0.47
N TYR A 79 12.23 -9.74 1.42
CA TYR A 79 12.68 -9.73 2.81
C TYR A 79 12.57 -11.11 3.46
N ARG A 80 11.42 -11.78 3.32
CA ARG A 80 11.20 -13.15 3.85
C ARG A 80 12.16 -14.17 3.22
N ARG A 81 12.50 -14.02 1.94
CA ARG A 81 13.48 -14.87 1.25
C ARG A 81 14.92 -14.62 1.74
N GLY A 82 15.24 -13.39 2.16
CA GLY A 82 16.52 -13.05 2.77
C GLY A 82 16.67 -13.55 4.21
N GLN A 83 15.59 -13.52 4.98
CA GLN A 83 15.52 -13.98 6.38
C GLN A 83 15.78 -15.49 6.55
N GLY A 84 15.49 -16.32 5.53
CA GLY A 84 15.70 -17.77 5.56
C GLY A 84 17.15 -18.26 5.37
N ARG A 85 18.15 -17.36 5.40
CA ARG A 85 19.58 -17.69 5.29
C ARG A 85 20.36 -17.42 6.58
N LYS A 86 19.79 -17.75 7.73
CA LYS A 86 20.49 -17.73 9.01
C LYS A 86 20.46 -19.08 9.68
#